data_AF-A0A559N465-F1
#
_entry.id   AF-A0A559N465-F1
#
_cell.length_a   1.000
_cell.length_b   1.000
_cell.length_c   1.000
_cell.angle_alpha   90.00
_cell.angle_beta   90.00
_cell.angle_gamma   90.00
#
_symmetry.space_group_name_H-M   'P 1'
#
loop_
_entity.id
_entity.type
_entity.pdbx_description
1 polymer ?
#
loop_
_entity_poly.entity_id
_entity_poly.type
_entity_poly.pdbx_seq_one_letter_code
_entity_poly.pdbx_strand_id
1 'polypeptide(L)'
;MGIFSALFGGKAKAQSTDEKYKPVLNDLNTEQIEFIKNKSKQASEFVAKYSEFKKESIMEFQYLDTSIENWKNADQKSREKTEDVIDMIGALFGQTLSKKLNFEWQLITDQYGTDFTVIDKKYFVNGFPFSSVQKSVLEYRPNALSEIYELIKEQLKKAKESGEVDERN
;
A
#
# COMPACT_ATOMS: atom_id res chain seq x y z
N MET A 1 19.70 8.88 6.32
CA MET A 1 18.71 9.38 7.29
C MET A 1 17.35 9.00 6.76
N GLY A 2 16.61 8.15 7.47
CA GLY A 2 15.26 7.73 7.07
C GLY A 2 14.24 8.77 7.52
N ILE A 3 13.35 9.17 6.61
CA ILE A 3 12.46 10.33 6.77
C ILE A 3 11.09 9.96 7.39
N PHE A 4 10.88 8.71 7.80
CA PHE A 4 9.55 8.19 8.16
C PHE A 4 9.35 7.79 9.64
N SER A 5 10.26 8.17 10.54
CA SER A 5 10.21 7.72 11.95
C SER A 5 9.34 8.57 12.90
N ALA A 6 8.57 9.57 12.44
CA ALA A 6 7.98 10.56 13.35
C ALA A 6 6.45 10.52 13.52
N LEU A 7 5.70 9.57 12.94
CA LEU A 7 4.26 9.79 12.75
C LEU A 7 3.26 8.97 13.57
N PHE A 8 3.65 7.98 14.38
CA PHE A 8 2.63 7.18 15.10
C PHE A 8 2.99 6.87 16.56
N GLY A 9 2.74 7.85 17.42
CA GLY A 9 2.74 7.72 18.89
C GLY A 9 1.38 8.02 19.53
N GLY A 10 0.27 7.94 18.79
CA GLY A 10 -1.07 8.30 19.27
C GLY A 10 -1.94 7.10 19.57
N LYS A 11 -2.28 6.88 20.85
CA LYS A 11 -3.31 5.93 21.29
C LYS A 11 -4.66 6.28 20.66
N ALA A 12 -5.30 5.31 20.01
CA ALA A 12 -6.66 5.45 19.51
C ALA A 12 -7.64 5.77 20.66
N LYS A 13 -8.22 6.96 20.65
CA LYS A 13 -9.49 7.27 21.31
C LYS A 13 -10.51 7.55 20.23
N ALA A 14 -11.57 6.76 20.20
CA ALA A 14 -12.75 7.05 19.41
C ALA A 14 -13.46 8.28 20.01
N GLN A 15 -13.67 9.32 19.20
CA GLN A 15 -14.64 10.36 19.49
C GLN A 15 -15.21 10.91 18.17
N SER A 16 -16.53 10.78 18.04
CA SER A 16 -17.34 11.33 16.97
C SER A 16 -17.70 12.78 17.24
N THR A 17 -17.68 13.65 16.24
CA THR A 17 -18.82 14.44 15.68
C THR A 17 -18.32 15.66 14.88
N ASP A 18 -19.05 15.99 13.81
CA ASP A 18 -19.24 17.32 13.21
C ASP A 18 -18.15 17.99 12.36
N GLU A 19 -17.91 17.40 11.19
CA GLU A 19 -18.08 17.97 9.84
C GLU A 19 -17.82 16.78 8.89
N LYS A 20 -18.47 16.70 7.73
CA LYS A 20 -18.20 15.61 6.76
C LYS A 20 -16.82 15.90 6.13
N TYR A 21 -15.75 15.73 6.89
CA TYR A 21 -14.38 16.06 6.48
C TYR A 21 -14.05 15.22 5.26
N LYS A 22 -13.85 15.91 4.13
CA LYS A 22 -13.43 15.29 2.89
C LYS A 22 -11.90 15.29 2.85
N PRO A 23 -11.24 14.13 2.78
CA PRO A 23 -9.80 14.07 2.60
C PRO A 23 -9.38 14.80 1.31
N VAL A 24 -8.25 15.50 1.37
CA VAL A 24 -7.72 16.27 0.23
C VAL A 24 -6.77 15.39 -0.56
N LEU A 25 -7.01 15.29 -1.87
CA LEU A 25 -6.15 14.56 -2.80
C LEU A 25 -5.21 15.53 -3.53
N ASN A 26 -3.94 15.18 -3.60
CA ASN A 26 -2.93 15.93 -4.35
C ASN A 26 -2.14 14.99 -5.26
N ASP A 27 -1.74 15.51 -6.42
CA ASP A 27 -0.85 14.78 -7.32
C ASP A 27 0.54 14.63 -6.71
N LEU A 28 1.21 13.54 -7.08
CA LEU A 28 2.58 13.31 -6.66
C LEU A 28 3.54 14.28 -7.35
N ASN A 29 4.53 14.77 -6.60
CA ASN A 29 5.65 15.50 -7.17
C ASN A 29 6.69 14.54 -7.82
N THR A 30 7.69 15.10 -8.50
CA THR A 30 8.71 14.32 -9.21
C THR A 30 9.51 13.40 -8.28
N GLU A 31 9.91 13.88 -7.09
CA GLU A 31 10.69 13.10 -6.13
C GLU A 31 9.90 11.89 -5.60
N GLN A 32 8.60 12.09 -5.35
CA GLN A 32 7.68 11.04 -4.89
C GLN A 32 7.45 9.97 -5.96
N ILE A 33 7.28 10.38 -7.21
CA ILE A 33 7.17 9.45 -8.35
C ILE A 33 8.46 8.64 -8.49
N GLU A 34 9.61 9.29 -8.39
CA GLU A 34 10.91 8.62 -8.49
C GLU A 34 11.15 7.67 -7.32
N PHE A 35 10.78 8.05 -6.10
CA PHE A 35 10.81 7.19 -4.93
C PHE A 35 10.01 5.90 -5.15
N ILE A 36 8.74 6.00 -5.55
CA ILE A 36 7.88 4.83 -5.80
C ILE A 36 8.48 3.95 -6.89
N LYS A 37 8.95 4.55 -7.99
CA LYS A 37 9.56 3.80 -9.11
C LYS A 37 10.80 3.03 -8.66
N ASN A 38 11.70 3.68 -7.93
CA ASN A 38 12.95 3.08 -7.48
C ASN A 38 12.70 1.98 -6.45
N LYS A 39 11.81 2.22 -5.47
CA LYS A 39 11.43 1.21 -4.46
C LYS A 39 10.69 0.03 -5.08
N SER A 40 9.78 0.26 -6.02
CA SER A 40 9.10 -0.83 -6.76
C SER A 40 10.07 -1.70 -7.58
N LYS A 41 11.15 -1.12 -8.11
CA LYS A 41 12.20 -1.89 -8.80
C LYS A 41 12.97 -2.77 -7.82
N GLN A 42 13.43 -2.21 -6.69
CA GLN A 42 14.12 -2.96 -5.64
C GLN A 42 13.25 -4.08 -5.06
N ALA A 43 11.96 -3.80 -4.88
CA ALA A 43 10.99 -4.78 -4.41
C ALA A 43 10.87 -6.00 -5.33
N SER A 44 11.04 -5.84 -6.63
CA SER A 44 11.01 -6.97 -7.56
C SER A 44 12.19 -7.93 -7.33
N GLU A 45 13.34 -7.40 -6.92
CA GLU A 45 14.51 -8.18 -6.53
C GLU A 45 14.32 -8.83 -5.16
N PHE A 46 13.75 -8.09 -4.21
CA PHE A 46 13.38 -8.61 -2.90
C PHE A 46 12.40 -9.79 -3.00
N VAL A 47 11.33 -9.64 -3.78
CA VAL A 47 10.32 -10.70 -3.97
C VAL A 47 10.95 -11.93 -4.62
N ALA A 48 11.82 -11.75 -5.62
CA ALA A 48 12.55 -12.87 -6.23
C ALA A 48 13.53 -13.56 -5.26
N LYS A 49 14.08 -12.82 -4.28
CA LYS A 49 14.98 -13.37 -3.24
C LYS A 49 14.22 -14.20 -2.21
N TYR A 50 13.02 -13.80 -1.85
CA TYR A 50 12.25 -14.40 -0.74
C TYR A 50 11.01 -15.17 -1.17
N SER A 51 10.79 -15.42 -2.45
CA SER A 51 9.67 -16.23 -2.94
C SER A 51 10.08 -17.00 -4.20
N GLU A 52 9.18 -17.81 -4.74
CA GLU A 52 9.40 -18.51 -6.02
C GLU A 52 9.16 -17.62 -7.25
N PHE A 53 8.94 -16.32 -7.04
CA PHE A 53 8.69 -15.37 -8.11
C PHE A 53 9.86 -15.27 -9.09
N LYS A 54 9.55 -15.46 -10.38
CA LYS A 54 10.47 -15.24 -11.50
C LYS A 54 10.17 -13.89 -12.14
N LYS A 55 11.20 -13.11 -12.46
CA LYS A 55 11.06 -11.73 -12.96
C LYS A 55 10.22 -11.63 -14.25
N GLU A 56 10.14 -12.71 -15.02
CA GLU A 56 9.37 -12.80 -16.25
C GLU A 56 7.88 -13.14 -16.02
N SER A 57 7.52 -13.51 -14.79
CA SER A 57 6.13 -13.84 -14.41
C SER A 57 5.31 -12.59 -14.08
N ILE A 58 4.00 -12.73 -14.18
CA ILE A 58 3.06 -11.69 -13.73
C ILE A 58 3.12 -11.61 -12.20
N MET A 59 3.24 -10.38 -11.68
CA MET A 59 3.22 -10.13 -10.25
C MET A 59 1.82 -10.39 -9.68
N GLU A 60 1.73 -11.34 -8.75
CA GLU A 60 0.54 -11.67 -7.98
C GLU A 60 0.78 -11.37 -6.48
N PHE A 61 -0.28 -10.98 -5.77
CA PHE A 61 -0.18 -10.52 -4.37
C PHE A 61 0.33 -11.61 -3.42
N GLN A 62 0.04 -12.88 -3.72
CA GLN A 62 0.58 -14.02 -2.98
C GLN A 62 2.12 -14.01 -2.92
N TYR A 63 2.81 -13.57 -3.97
CA TYR A 63 4.27 -13.50 -3.96
C TYR A 63 4.78 -12.42 -3.01
N LEU A 64 4.03 -11.32 -2.86
CA LEU A 64 4.35 -10.27 -1.89
C LEU A 64 4.17 -10.80 -0.47
N ASP A 65 3.03 -11.44 -0.18
CA ASP A 65 2.75 -12.04 1.13
C ASP A 65 3.79 -13.11 1.51
N THR A 66 4.09 -14.06 0.62
CA THR A 66 5.11 -15.09 0.83
C THR A 66 6.50 -14.48 1.01
N SER A 67 6.85 -13.42 0.25
CA SER A 67 8.16 -12.78 0.41
C SER A 67 8.32 -12.11 1.77
N ILE A 68 7.28 -11.49 2.31
CA ILE A 68 7.29 -10.92 3.67
C ILE A 68 7.46 -12.03 4.70
N GLU A 69 6.74 -13.14 4.58
CA GLU A 69 6.83 -14.27 5.51
C GLU A 69 8.23 -14.90 5.51
N ASN A 70 8.78 -15.20 4.33
CA ASN A 70 10.11 -15.78 4.21
C ASN A 70 11.21 -14.82 4.67
N TRP A 71 11.10 -13.53 4.35
CA TRP A 71 12.00 -12.51 4.90
C TRP A 71 11.93 -12.47 6.43
N LYS A 72 10.73 -12.59 7.02
CA LYS A 72 10.54 -12.68 8.48
C LYS A 72 11.08 -13.96 9.11
N ASN A 73 11.43 -14.98 8.33
CA ASN A 73 11.98 -16.25 8.80
C ASN A 73 13.49 -16.45 8.47
N ALA A 74 14.09 -15.60 7.63
CA ALA A 74 15.52 -15.69 7.25
C ALA A 74 16.53 -15.42 8.40
N ASP A 75 17.84 -15.43 8.20
CA ASP A 75 18.76 -15.03 9.28
C ASP A 75 18.78 -13.50 9.48
N GLN A 76 18.69 -13.01 10.72
CA GLN A 76 18.60 -11.57 11.04
C GLN A 76 19.75 -10.74 10.43
N LYS A 77 20.95 -11.32 10.31
CA LYS A 77 22.13 -10.64 9.73
C LYS A 77 22.05 -10.47 8.20
N SER A 78 21.19 -11.23 7.54
CA SER A 78 21.08 -11.29 6.07
C SER A 78 19.83 -10.58 5.52
N ARG A 79 18.96 -10.12 6.42
CA ARG A 79 17.69 -9.48 6.11
C ARG A 79 17.87 -7.98 5.91
N GLU A 80 17.08 -7.44 5.00
CA GLU A 80 16.87 -6.01 4.81
C GLU A 80 16.22 -5.40 6.05
N LYS A 81 16.39 -4.09 6.23
CA LYS A 81 15.76 -3.36 7.32
C LYS A 81 14.25 -3.33 7.14
N THR A 82 13.52 -3.36 8.24
CA THR A 82 12.06 -3.32 8.26
C THR A 82 11.50 -2.16 7.43
N GLU A 83 12.06 -0.96 7.58
CA GLU A 83 11.61 0.23 6.86
C GLU A 83 11.83 0.10 5.35
N ASP A 84 12.96 -0.46 4.94
CA ASP A 84 13.24 -0.70 3.53
C ASP A 84 12.27 -1.72 2.93
N VAL A 85 11.92 -2.77 3.67
CA VAL A 85 10.91 -3.76 3.23
C VAL A 85 9.53 -3.13 3.09
N ILE A 86 9.13 -2.28 4.05
CA ILE A 86 7.86 -1.55 3.97
C ILE A 86 7.82 -0.67 2.72
N ASP A 87 8.89 0.10 2.47
CA ASP A 87 8.96 0.98 1.31
C ASP A 87 8.93 0.19 -0.01
N MET A 88 9.73 -0.87 -0.09
CA MET A 88 9.83 -1.72 -1.28
C MET A 88 8.49 -2.39 -1.58
N ILE A 89 7.96 -3.18 -0.65
CA ILE A 89 6.74 -3.93 -0.88
C ILE A 89 5.54 -2.99 -0.99
N GLY A 90 5.50 -1.88 -0.24
CA GLY A 90 4.45 -0.85 -0.36
C GLY A 90 4.39 -0.25 -1.76
N ALA A 91 5.54 0.16 -2.30
CA ALA A 91 5.62 0.71 -3.65
C ALA A 91 5.20 -0.33 -4.71
N LEU A 92 5.66 -1.57 -4.61
CA LEU A 92 5.30 -2.63 -5.56
C LEU A 92 3.85 -3.07 -5.45
N PHE A 93 3.30 -3.15 -4.24
CA PHE A 93 1.90 -3.45 -4.00
C PHE A 93 1.00 -2.40 -4.64
N GLY A 94 1.25 -1.11 -4.37
CA GLY A 94 0.50 -0.02 -4.99
C GLY A 94 0.66 0.04 -6.51
N GLN A 95 1.87 -0.19 -7.03
CA GLN A 95 2.10 -0.27 -8.47
C GLN A 95 1.32 -1.42 -9.13
N THR A 96 1.19 -2.55 -8.43
CA THR A 96 0.43 -3.71 -8.88
C THR A 96 -1.08 -3.44 -8.84
N LEU A 97 -1.58 -2.79 -7.79
CA LEU A 97 -2.97 -2.31 -7.70
C LEU A 97 -3.30 -1.33 -8.84
N SER A 98 -2.45 -0.32 -9.05
CA SER A 98 -2.58 0.66 -10.13
C SER A 98 -2.71 -0.01 -11.50
N LYS A 99 -1.87 -1.02 -11.79
CA LYS A 99 -1.92 -1.77 -13.04
C LYS A 99 -3.16 -2.65 -13.17
N LYS A 100 -3.51 -3.41 -12.13
CA LYS A 100 -4.61 -4.40 -12.18
C LYS A 100 -5.99 -3.75 -12.13
N LEU A 101 -6.14 -2.62 -11.44
CA LEU A 101 -7.43 -1.95 -11.18
C LEU A 101 -7.58 -0.60 -11.87
N ASN A 102 -6.58 -0.16 -12.66
CA ASN A 102 -6.53 1.17 -13.29
C ASN A 102 -6.59 2.33 -12.25
N PHE A 103 -6.00 2.11 -11.07
CA PHE A 103 -5.86 3.14 -10.05
C PHE A 103 -4.71 4.08 -10.39
N GLU A 104 -4.72 5.27 -9.80
CA GLU A 104 -3.63 6.24 -9.88
C GLU A 104 -3.06 6.54 -8.50
N TRP A 105 -1.79 6.92 -8.45
CA TRP A 105 -1.14 7.33 -7.23
C TRP A 105 -1.43 8.79 -6.91
N GLN A 106 -1.79 9.06 -5.66
CA GLN A 106 -1.96 10.41 -5.12
C GLN A 106 -1.47 10.47 -3.67
N LEU A 107 -1.28 11.68 -3.16
CA LEU A 107 -1.24 11.92 -1.72
C LEU A 107 -2.65 12.18 -1.24
N ILE A 108 -3.01 11.56 -0.13
CA ILE A 108 -4.26 11.84 0.59
C ILE A 108 -3.91 12.47 1.93
N THR A 109 -4.52 13.60 2.23
CA THR A 109 -4.35 14.32 3.50
C THR A 109 -5.65 14.35 4.27
N ASP A 110 -5.61 13.82 5.49
CA ASP A 110 -6.69 13.87 6.44
C ASP A 110 -6.26 14.48 7.79
N GLN A 111 -7.17 14.46 8.76
CA GLN A 111 -6.91 14.98 10.12
C GLN A 111 -5.78 14.24 10.86
N TYR A 112 -5.37 13.05 10.40
CA TYR A 112 -4.32 12.24 10.99
C TYR A 112 -2.98 12.38 10.26
N GLY A 113 -2.96 12.95 9.06
CA GLY A 113 -1.75 13.28 8.33
C GLY A 113 -1.87 13.08 6.82
N THR A 114 -0.72 12.97 6.16
CA THR A 114 -0.62 12.75 4.72
C THR A 114 -0.01 11.37 4.45
N ASP A 115 -0.65 10.58 3.59
CA ASP A 115 -0.16 9.26 3.17
C ASP A 115 -0.23 9.09 1.65
N PHE A 116 0.56 8.16 1.13
CA PHE A 116 0.46 7.70 -0.25
C PHE A 116 -0.74 6.77 -0.42
N THR A 117 -1.56 7.06 -1.41
CA THR A 117 -2.73 6.25 -1.75
C THR A 117 -2.70 5.86 -3.22
N VAL A 118 -3.29 4.72 -3.52
CA VAL A 118 -3.72 4.37 -4.88
C VAL A 118 -5.23 4.39 -4.91
N ILE A 119 -5.81 5.18 -5.81
CA ILE A 119 -7.26 5.46 -5.83
C ILE A 119 -7.84 5.22 -7.23
N ASP A 120 -9.07 4.71 -7.29
CA ASP A 120 -9.83 4.58 -8.52
C ASP A 120 -10.04 5.96 -9.16
N LYS A 121 -10.00 6.04 -10.50
CA LYS A 121 -10.11 7.31 -11.24
C LYS A 121 -11.49 7.96 -11.16
N LYS A 122 -12.53 7.20 -10.80
CA LYS A 122 -13.92 7.66 -10.78
C LYS A 122 -14.52 7.64 -9.38
N TYR A 123 -14.29 6.57 -8.61
CA TYR A 123 -14.91 6.34 -7.31
C TYR A 123 -13.94 6.61 -6.18
N PHE A 124 -14.45 7.00 -5.00
CA PHE A 124 -13.65 7.14 -3.78
C PHE A 124 -13.33 5.77 -3.15
N VAL A 125 -12.75 4.88 -3.95
CA VAL A 125 -12.25 3.55 -3.54
C VAL A 125 -10.74 3.58 -3.68
N ASN A 126 -10.04 3.44 -2.55
CA ASN A 126 -8.60 3.55 -2.51
C ASN A 126 -7.95 2.49 -1.62
N GLY A 127 -6.68 2.24 -1.87
CA GLY A 127 -5.81 1.45 -1.01
C GLY A 127 -4.66 2.30 -0.47
N PHE A 128 -4.13 1.92 0.68
CA PHE A 128 -2.99 2.58 1.34
C PHE A 128 -1.79 1.63 1.36
N PRO A 129 -0.98 1.56 0.30
CA PRO A 129 -0.05 0.45 0.12
C PRO A 129 1.01 0.35 1.21
N PHE A 130 1.64 1.48 1.58
CA PHE A 130 2.68 1.52 2.59
C PHE A 130 2.14 1.18 3.99
N SER A 131 1.03 1.82 4.37
CA SER A 131 0.35 1.55 5.65
C SER A 131 -0.13 0.09 5.78
N SER A 132 -0.67 -0.49 4.70
CA SER A 132 -1.08 -1.90 4.67
C SER A 132 0.10 -2.86 4.85
N VAL A 133 1.20 -2.60 4.15
CA VAL A 133 2.42 -3.41 4.27
C VAL A 133 3.05 -3.24 5.65
N GLN A 134 3.11 -2.03 6.19
CA GLN A 134 3.58 -1.79 7.55
C GLN A 134 2.80 -2.63 8.55
N LYS A 135 1.47 -2.68 8.47
CA LYS A 135 0.66 -3.54 9.35
C LYS A 135 0.96 -5.02 9.14
N SER A 136 1.07 -5.49 7.89
CA SER A 136 1.44 -6.89 7.63
C SER A 136 2.81 -7.24 8.22
N VAL A 137 3.79 -6.35 8.06
CA VAL A 137 5.16 -6.50 8.55
C VAL A 137 5.23 -6.43 10.09
N LEU A 138 4.57 -5.49 10.73
CA LEU A 138 4.68 -5.30 12.18
C LEU A 138 3.74 -6.21 13.00
N GLU A 139 2.55 -6.52 12.49
CA GLU A 139 1.52 -7.25 13.24
C GLU A 139 1.43 -8.74 12.88
N TYR A 140 2.32 -9.25 12.02
CA TYR A 140 2.34 -10.65 11.59
C TYR A 140 1.00 -11.15 11.03
N ARG A 141 0.51 -10.46 9.99
CA ARG A 141 -0.70 -10.87 9.26
C ARG A 141 -0.32 -11.55 7.94
N PRO A 142 -0.32 -12.90 7.86
CA PRO A 142 -0.10 -13.61 6.60
C PRO A 142 -1.25 -13.32 5.62
N ASN A 143 -0.98 -13.39 4.31
CA ASN A 143 -1.95 -13.16 3.22
C ASN A 143 -2.65 -11.78 3.22
N ALA A 144 -2.20 -10.84 4.05
CA ALA A 144 -2.87 -9.57 4.25
C ALA A 144 -3.01 -8.76 2.95
N LEU A 145 -2.01 -8.79 2.07
CA LEU A 145 -2.05 -8.00 0.83
C LEU A 145 -3.02 -8.60 -0.18
N SER A 146 -3.08 -9.93 -0.25
CA SER A 146 -4.06 -10.65 -1.07
C SER A 146 -5.50 -10.39 -0.58
N GLU A 147 -5.73 -10.41 0.73
CA GLU A 147 -7.05 -10.08 1.31
C GLU A 147 -7.46 -8.62 1.05
N ILE A 148 -6.54 -7.67 1.21
CA ILE A 148 -6.79 -6.25 0.91
C ILE A 148 -7.16 -6.05 -0.55
N TYR A 149 -6.50 -6.74 -1.47
CA TYR A 149 -6.84 -6.66 -2.89
C TYR A 149 -8.27 -7.14 -3.18
N GLU A 150 -8.68 -8.27 -2.59
CA GLU A 150 -10.05 -8.78 -2.77
C GLU A 150 -11.08 -7.82 -2.17
N LEU A 151 -10.82 -7.24 -0.99
CA LEU A 151 -11.68 -6.23 -0.38
C LEU A 151 -11.83 -4.99 -1.29
N ILE A 152 -10.74 -4.48 -1.86
CA ILE A 152 -10.78 -3.34 -2.78
C ILE A 152 -11.59 -3.69 -4.03
N LYS A 153 -11.43 -4.89 -4.58
CA LYS A 153 -12.23 -5.37 -5.73
C LYS A 153 -13.73 -5.39 -5.43
N GLU A 154 -14.10 -5.91 -4.27
CA GLU A 154 -15.50 -5.95 -3.83
C GLU A 154 -16.08 -4.54 -3.66
N GLN A 155 -15.33 -3.61 -3.05
CA GLN A 155 -15.74 -2.22 -2.91
C GLN A 155 -15.91 -1.54 -4.27
N LEU A 156 -14.96 -1.74 -5.18
CA LEU A 156 -15.03 -1.19 -6.53
C LEU A 156 -16.20 -1.75 -7.33
N LYS A 157 -16.51 -3.04 -7.16
CA LYS A 157 -17.68 -3.68 -7.77
C LYS A 157 -18.97 -3.05 -7.25
N LYS A 158 -19.11 -2.90 -5.93
CA LYS A 158 -20.28 -2.24 -5.31
C LYS A 158 -20.43 -0.81 -5.82
N ALA A 159 -19.36 -0.02 -5.84
CA ALA A 159 -19.37 1.35 -6.38
C ALA A 159 -19.92 1.43 -7.81
N LYS A 160 -19.54 0.47 -8.67
CA LYS A 160 -19.98 0.40 -10.07
C LYS A 160 -21.43 -0.05 -10.22
N GLU A 161 -21.90 -0.94 -9.35
CA GLU A 161 -23.22 -1.58 -9.45
C GLU A 161 -24.33 -0.77 -8.74
N SER A 162 -24.04 -0.20 -7.58
CA SER A 162 -25.06 0.45 -6.73
C SER A 162 -25.00 1.98 -6.73
N GLY A 163 -23.89 2.58 -7.19
CA GLY A 163 -23.67 4.02 -7.05
C GLY A 163 -23.55 4.50 -5.58
N GLU A 164 -23.41 3.58 -4.62
CA GLU A 164 -23.37 3.87 -3.18
C GLU A 164 -22.04 4.45 -2.70
N VAL A 165 -21.01 4.51 -3.55
CA VAL A 165 -19.73 5.11 -3.20
C VAL A 165 -19.63 6.50 -3.81
N ASP A 166 -19.19 7.47 -2.99
CA ASP A 166 -18.99 8.84 -3.40
C ASP A 166 -18.11 8.89 -4.68
N GLU A 167 -18.61 9.55 -5.74
CA GLU A 167 -17.79 9.87 -6.90
C GLU A 167 -16.74 10.92 -6.52
N ARG A 168 -15.58 10.90 -7.17
CA ARG A 168 -14.46 11.80 -6.87
C ARG A 168 -14.67 13.27 -7.29
N ASN A 169 -15.80 13.60 -7.91
CA ASN A 169 -16.09 14.93 -8.48
C ASN A 169 -16.10 16.05 -7.42
#